data_AF-A0A2W1UB22-F1
#
_entry.id   AF-A0A2W1UB22-F1
#
_cell.length_a   1.000
_cell.length_b   1.000
_cell.length_c   1.000
_cell.angle_alpha   90.00
_cell.angle_beta   90.00
_cell.angle_gamma   90.00
#
_symmetry.space_group_name_H-M   'P 1'
#
loop_
_entity.id
_entity.type
_entity.pdbx_description
1 polymer ?
#
loop_
_entity_poly.entity_id
_entity_poly.type
_entity_poly.pdbx_seq_one_letter_code
_entity_poly.pdbx_strand_id
1 'polypeptide(L)'
;MTTQNTTQDPHTADVRFADLGVPAPMVDVLVGQGKENAFPIQVDTLPDSLKGKDVLGRGRTGSGKTIAFAIPLAARLAAAPRQRRAGRPRALVLAPTRELATQIDATLAPLAKAMGLNTTTIFGGVGQGRQVEALNRGVDIVVACPGRLADLMQQGHVHLDAIEVTVLDEADHMADMGFLPGVTKIMQATPVKGQRLLFSATLDNGVDKLVKKFLHDPVMHSVDDETSPVEAMTHHLFEVADADAKKDLVKALASGTGRRILFMRTKHHAKRLAKQLSSQGIPAVDLQGNLSQGARERNLARFSSGDALVLVATDVAARGVHVDAVELVVHVDPPTEHKAYLHRSGRTARAGSSGDVVTVAMPAERRDVAQMMRAAAIKVTPQQVTATSPAVTELVGEVAPYREDTTPAVQQQQPRRQSSGDAAGQGRGRSRGRGTAGGSTGGRSGGTASAGRSAAGTESAGSGARRGGRSDAAGRDDRRGASTGGAAGQRRGAPRRAASDTTRGGSASVWSSDGGYAAGRAPRDDAAPAARRGGSRRASRPAGSGR
;
A
#
# COMPACT_ATOMS: atom_id res chain seq x y z
N MET A 1 35.98 -34.42 12.51
CA MET A 1 35.44 -34.29 11.13
C MET A 1 34.04 -34.86 11.15
N THR A 2 33.02 -34.03 10.92
CA THR A 2 31.61 -34.46 10.99
C THR A 2 30.86 -33.72 9.89
N THR A 3 30.65 -34.37 8.75
CA THR A 3 29.89 -33.83 7.62
C THR A 3 28.40 -33.84 7.96
N GLN A 4 27.81 -32.65 8.11
CA GLN A 4 26.35 -32.52 8.15
C GLN A 4 25.81 -32.70 6.73
N ASN A 5 24.88 -33.65 6.58
CA ASN A 5 24.28 -34.00 5.29
C ASN A 5 23.00 -33.19 5.10
N THR A 6 23.02 -32.16 4.26
CA THR A 6 21.86 -31.31 3.98
C THR A 6 20.97 -31.96 2.93
N THR A 7 19.81 -32.47 3.35
CA THR A 7 18.80 -33.01 2.42
C THR A 7 18.05 -31.87 1.72
N GLN A 8 18.51 -31.47 0.53
CA GLN A 8 17.77 -30.55 -0.36
C GLN A 8 16.82 -31.33 -1.27
N ASP A 9 15.72 -30.69 -1.68
CA ASP A 9 14.77 -31.26 -2.65
C ASP A 9 15.40 -31.39 -4.06
N PRO A 10 15.28 -32.56 -4.73
CA PRO A 10 16.11 -32.89 -5.90
C PRO A 10 15.62 -32.33 -7.25
N HIS A 11 14.69 -31.36 -7.27
CA HIS A 11 13.94 -30.98 -8.50
C HIS A 11 14.09 -29.55 -9.02
N THR A 12 14.94 -28.71 -8.43
CA THR A 12 15.57 -27.61 -9.18
C THR A 12 17.07 -27.56 -8.85
N ALA A 13 17.91 -27.78 -9.86
CA ALA A 13 19.36 -27.59 -9.75
C ALA A 13 19.71 -26.08 -9.65
N ASP A 14 20.96 -25.78 -9.30
CA ASP A 14 21.51 -24.41 -9.18
C ASP A 14 21.55 -23.62 -10.51
N VAL A 15 20.39 -23.32 -11.09
CA VAL A 15 20.27 -22.48 -12.29
C VAL A 15 20.54 -21.03 -11.91
N ARG A 16 21.59 -20.44 -12.48
CA ARG A 16 22.02 -19.07 -12.17
C ARG A 16 21.36 -18.09 -13.13
N PHE A 17 21.27 -16.82 -12.70
CA PHE A 17 20.75 -15.76 -13.58
C PHE A 17 21.55 -15.61 -14.88
N ALA A 18 22.86 -15.87 -14.87
CA ALA A 18 23.68 -15.87 -16.08
C ALA A 18 23.19 -16.89 -17.13
N ASP A 19 22.82 -18.10 -16.70
CA ASP A 19 22.40 -19.20 -17.58
C ASP A 19 21.05 -18.90 -18.26
N LEU A 20 20.21 -18.10 -17.61
CA LEU A 20 18.92 -17.62 -18.11
C LEU A 20 19.05 -16.42 -19.08
N GLY A 21 20.27 -15.99 -19.41
CA GLY A 21 20.54 -14.89 -20.33
C GLY A 21 20.39 -13.49 -19.72
N VAL A 22 20.49 -13.38 -18.39
CA VAL A 22 20.41 -12.07 -17.70
C VAL A 22 21.67 -11.24 -17.97
N PRO A 23 21.55 -9.95 -18.36
CA PRO A 23 22.70 -9.07 -18.58
C PRO A 23 23.65 -9.00 -17.37
N ALA A 24 24.95 -9.17 -17.62
CA ALA A 24 25.98 -9.27 -16.58
C ALA A 24 25.93 -8.17 -15.50
N PRO A 25 25.74 -6.86 -15.80
CA PRO A 25 25.65 -5.83 -14.77
C PRO A 25 24.52 -6.02 -13.75
N MET A 26 23.45 -6.74 -14.13
CA MET A 26 22.39 -7.15 -13.20
C MET A 26 22.73 -8.44 -12.45
N VAL A 27 23.45 -9.38 -13.07
CA VAL A 27 23.99 -10.57 -12.39
C VAL A 27 24.94 -10.14 -11.27
N ASP A 28 25.86 -9.21 -11.53
CA ASP A 28 26.79 -8.67 -10.53
C ASP A 28 26.06 -8.08 -9.30
N VAL A 29 24.95 -7.36 -9.55
CA VAL A 29 24.10 -6.78 -8.49
C VAL A 29 23.31 -7.85 -7.72
N LEU A 30 22.92 -8.96 -8.37
CA LEU A 30 22.21 -10.07 -7.72
C LEU A 30 23.17 -10.92 -6.88
N VAL A 31 24.35 -11.27 -7.40
CA VAL A 31 25.45 -11.92 -6.67
C VAL A 31 25.87 -11.06 -5.47
N GLY A 32 26.06 -9.76 -5.66
CA GLY A 32 26.35 -8.80 -4.58
C GLY A 32 25.23 -8.62 -3.55
N GLN A 33 24.04 -9.19 -3.78
CA GLN A 33 22.93 -9.27 -2.82
C GLN A 33 22.73 -10.69 -2.24
N GLY A 34 23.62 -11.64 -2.52
CA GLY A 34 23.49 -13.04 -2.11
C GLY A 34 22.44 -13.83 -2.89
N LYS A 35 22.13 -13.41 -4.13
CA LYS A 35 21.08 -13.97 -4.99
C LYS A 35 21.69 -14.55 -6.27
N GLU A 36 22.51 -15.58 -6.14
CA GLU A 36 23.21 -16.18 -7.28
C GLU A 36 22.28 -17.07 -8.14
N ASN A 37 21.43 -17.85 -7.47
CA ASN A 37 20.50 -18.79 -8.07
C ASN A 37 19.12 -18.17 -8.31
N ALA A 38 18.46 -18.61 -9.38
CA ALA A 38 17.09 -18.22 -9.73
C ALA A 38 16.06 -19.14 -9.06
N PHE A 39 14.96 -18.56 -8.56
CA PHE A 39 13.79 -19.30 -8.08
C PHE A 39 12.96 -19.82 -9.26
N PRO A 40 12.11 -20.87 -9.10
CA PRO A 40 11.39 -21.49 -10.23
C PRO A 40 10.66 -20.51 -11.16
N ILE A 41 9.90 -19.53 -10.62
CA ILE A 41 9.18 -18.56 -11.47
C ILE A 41 10.12 -17.71 -12.33
N GLN A 42 11.38 -17.51 -11.90
CA GLN A 42 12.40 -16.79 -12.64
C GLN A 42 13.02 -17.70 -13.71
N VAL A 43 13.28 -18.97 -13.40
CA VAL A 43 13.70 -19.99 -14.38
C VAL A 43 12.68 -20.12 -15.51
N ASP A 44 11.39 -20.18 -15.19
CA ASP A 44 10.30 -20.31 -16.16
C ASP A 44 10.11 -19.03 -16.99
N THR A 45 10.01 -17.87 -16.33
CA THR A 45 9.58 -16.62 -17.00
C THR A 45 10.70 -15.81 -17.65
N LEU A 46 11.95 -15.89 -17.19
CA LEU A 46 13.05 -15.08 -17.74
C LEU A 46 13.35 -15.43 -19.21
N PRO A 47 13.45 -16.70 -19.64
CA PRO A 47 13.74 -17.05 -21.02
C PRO A 47 12.71 -16.55 -22.04
N ASP A 48 11.45 -16.31 -21.67
CA ASP A 48 10.42 -15.75 -22.55
C ASP A 48 10.30 -14.22 -22.43
N SER A 49 10.36 -13.69 -21.21
CA SER A 49 10.25 -12.25 -20.97
C SER A 49 11.46 -11.46 -21.46
N LEU A 50 12.68 -12.04 -21.42
CA LEU A 50 13.89 -11.44 -22.03
C LEU A 50 13.82 -11.44 -23.56
N LYS A 51 13.16 -12.43 -24.18
CA LYS A 51 12.83 -12.42 -25.62
C LYS A 51 11.70 -11.43 -25.96
N GLY A 52 11.11 -10.78 -24.95
CA GLY A 52 10.17 -9.69 -25.13
C GLY A 52 8.71 -10.09 -25.27
N LYS A 53 8.35 -11.35 -25.01
CA LYS A 53 6.96 -11.83 -24.97
C LYS A 53 6.18 -11.26 -23.79
N ASP A 54 4.85 -11.23 -23.91
CA ASP A 54 3.98 -11.03 -22.75
C ASP A 54 4.00 -12.28 -21.86
N VAL A 55 3.85 -12.09 -20.55
CA VAL A 55 3.91 -13.18 -19.56
C VAL A 55 2.81 -13.01 -18.52
N LEU A 56 2.15 -14.12 -18.20
CA LEU A 56 1.25 -14.26 -17.05
C LEU A 56 1.88 -15.22 -16.03
N GLY A 57 2.57 -14.67 -15.04
CA GLY A 57 3.25 -15.43 -14.00
C GLY A 57 2.36 -15.63 -12.77
N ARG A 58 2.03 -16.88 -12.45
CA ARG A 58 1.29 -17.24 -11.24
C ARG A 58 2.23 -17.73 -10.15
N GLY A 59 2.00 -17.23 -8.94
CA GLY A 59 2.76 -17.63 -7.77
C GLY A 59 2.39 -16.82 -6.53
N ARG A 60 2.49 -17.45 -5.36
CA ARG A 60 2.34 -16.81 -4.04
C ARG A 60 3.35 -15.67 -3.85
N THR A 61 3.06 -14.72 -2.95
CA THR A 61 4.05 -13.72 -2.55
C THR A 61 5.24 -14.42 -1.87
N GLY A 62 6.48 -14.06 -2.22
CA GLY A 62 7.70 -14.70 -1.74
C GLY A 62 8.43 -15.52 -2.81
N SER A 63 7.75 -16.00 -3.86
CA SER A 63 8.36 -16.81 -4.93
C SER A 63 9.32 -16.05 -5.87
N GLY A 64 9.72 -14.83 -5.54
CA GLY A 64 10.73 -14.08 -6.32
C GLY A 64 10.19 -13.29 -7.53
N LYS A 65 8.87 -13.17 -7.69
CA LYS A 65 8.18 -12.47 -8.80
C LYS A 65 8.75 -11.08 -9.13
N THR A 66 9.13 -10.31 -8.11
CA THR A 66 9.71 -8.97 -8.27
C THR A 66 10.96 -8.95 -9.13
N ILE A 67 11.86 -9.91 -8.95
CA ILE A 67 13.08 -10.02 -9.76
C ILE A 67 12.75 -10.55 -11.17
N ALA A 68 11.79 -11.48 -11.26
CA ALA A 68 11.31 -12.07 -12.51
C ALA A 68 10.79 -11.02 -13.50
N PHE A 69 10.15 -9.93 -13.04
CA PHE A 69 9.77 -8.81 -13.91
C PHE A 69 10.77 -7.65 -13.95
N ALA A 70 11.56 -7.43 -12.88
CA ALA A 70 12.53 -6.32 -12.84
C ALA A 70 13.63 -6.47 -13.89
N ILE A 71 14.16 -7.70 -14.05
CA ILE A 71 15.19 -8.04 -15.03
C ILE A 71 14.77 -7.74 -16.47
N PRO A 72 13.68 -8.33 -17.03
CA PRO A 72 13.31 -8.11 -18.43
C PRO A 72 12.90 -6.66 -18.70
N LEU A 73 12.29 -5.98 -17.73
CA LEU A 73 11.97 -4.55 -17.81
C LEU A 73 13.24 -3.71 -17.96
N ALA A 74 14.23 -3.87 -17.07
CA ALA A 74 15.47 -3.11 -17.12
C ALA A 74 16.32 -3.46 -18.35
N ALA A 75 16.44 -4.75 -18.68
CA ALA A 75 17.15 -5.23 -19.87
C ALA A 75 16.58 -4.61 -21.16
N ARG A 76 15.24 -4.64 -21.34
CA ARG A 76 14.58 -4.13 -22.54
C ARG A 76 14.72 -2.62 -22.71
N LEU A 77 14.59 -1.84 -21.63
CA LEU A 77 14.80 -0.39 -21.70
C LEU A 77 16.26 -0.03 -22.04
N ALA A 78 17.23 -0.80 -21.56
CA ALA A 78 18.65 -0.59 -21.83
C ALA A 78 19.09 -1.07 -23.23
N ALA A 79 18.46 -2.13 -23.77
CA ALA A 79 18.72 -2.61 -25.13
C ALA A 79 18.30 -1.60 -26.23
N ALA A 80 17.42 -0.65 -25.90
CA ALA A 80 17.06 0.47 -26.77
C ALA A 80 17.20 1.82 -26.04
N PRO A 81 18.41 2.37 -25.87
CA PRO A 81 18.62 3.62 -25.14
C PRO A 81 17.85 4.80 -25.77
N ARG A 82 17.23 5.62 -24.92
CA ARG A 82 16.50 6.84 -25.31
C ARG A 82 16.75 7.96 -24.30
N GLN A 83 16.78 9.20 -24.78
CA GLN A 83 16.90 10.36 -23.91
C GLN A 83 15.65 10.50 -23.02
N ARG A 84 15.86 10.70 -21.72
CA ARG A 84 14.79 10.95 -20.74
C ARG A 84 13.98 12.18 -21.13
N ARG A 85 12.66 12.12 -20.97
CA ARG A 85 11.73 13.23 -21.25
C ARG A 85 10.92 13.53 -19.99
N ALA A 86 10.75 14.82 -19.69
CA ALA A 86 9.94 15.28 -18.56
C ALA A 86 8.52 14.70 -18.64
N GLY A 87 8.03 14.15 -17.53
CA GLY A 87 6.71 13.53 -17.41
C GLY A 87 6.46 12.31 -18.30
N ARG A 88 7.49 11.72 -18.93
CA ARG A 88 7.32 10.70 -19.98
C ARG A 88 8.22 9.47 -19.75
N PRO A 89 7.88 8.62 -18.76
CA PRO A 89 8.58 7.37 -18.50
C PRO A 89 8.43 6.35 -19.63
N ARG A 90 9.33 5.36 -19.66
CA ARG A 90 9.38 4.27 -20.64
C ARG A 90 8.92 2.93 -20.08
N ALA A 91 8.88 2.74 -18.76
CA ALA A 91 8.20 1.60 -18.14
C ALA A 91 7.37 1.99 -16.93
N LEU A 92 6.33 1.20 -16.66
CA LEU A 92 5.39 1.37 -15.58
C LEU A 92 5.21 0.04 -14.83
N VAL A 93 5.35 0.06 -13.50
CA VAL A 93 4.93 -1.04 -12.63
C VAL A 93 3.76 -0.55 -11.78
N LEU A 94 2.64 -1.27 -11.81
CA LEU A 94 1.48 -1.02 -10.97
C LEU A 94 1.44 -2.00 -9.81
N ALA A 95 1.25 -1.47 -8.60
CA ALA A 95 1.11 -2.24 -7.36
C ALA A 95 -0.10 -1.75 -6.54
N PRO A 96 -0.84 -2.65 -5.86
CA PRO A 96 -2.00 -2.29 -5.03
C PRO A 96 -1.68 -1.34 -3.89
N THR A 97 -0.51 -1.45 -3.26
CA THR A 97 -0.17 -0.71 -2.04
C THR A 97 1.18 -0.01 -2.11
N ARG A 98 1.41 0.95 -1.21
CA ARG A 98 2.60 1.82 -1.20
C ARG A 98 3.83 1.06 -0.73
N GLU A 99 3.58 0.13 0.17
CA GLU A 99 4.51 -0.76 0.82
C GLU A 99 5.11 -1.70 -0.24
N LEU A 100 4.25 -2.34 -1.05
CA LEU A 100 4.68 -3.15 -2.19
C LEU A 100 5.34 -2.28 -3.28
N ALA A 101 4.80 -1.11 -3.62
CA ALA A 101 5.46 -0.19 -4.55
C ALA A 101 6.88 0.20 -4.10
N THR A 102 7.11 0.33 -2.79
CA THR A 102 8.42 0.64 -2.21
C THR A 102 9.35 -0.58 -2.17
N GLN A 103 8.82 -1.77 -1.87
CA GLN A 103 9.57 -3.05 -1.95
C GLN A 103 10.03 -3.35 -3.38
N ILE A 104 9.16 -3.11 -4.36
CA ILE A 104 9.46 -3.24 -5.79
C ILE A 104 10.56 -2.25 -6.19
N ASP A 105 10.43 -0.96 -5.85
CA ASP A 105 11.44 0.05 -6.18
C ASP A 105 12.79 -0.23 -5.49
N ALA A 106 12.79 -0.67 -4.23
CA ALA A 106 14.01 -1.09 -3.52
C ALA A 106 14.71 -2.30 -4.19
N THR A 107 13.96 -3.19 -4.84
CA THR A 107 14.50 -4.34 -5.59
C THR A 107 14.93 -3.95 -7.01
N LEU A 108 14.18 -3.06 -7.66
CA LEU A 108 14.36 -2.66 -9.05
C LEU A 108 15.42 -1.57 -9.24
N ALA A 109 15.51 -0.59 -8.34
CA ALA A 109 16.41 0.54 -8.48
C ALA A 109 17.90 0.15 -8.56
N PRO A 110 18.43 -0.85 -7.82
CA PRO A 110 19.81 -1.32 -8.00
C PRO A 110 20.05 -1.92 -9.39
N LEU A 111 19.12 -2.74 -9.88
CA LEU A 111 19.19 -3.38 -11.20
C LEU A 111 19.08 -2.34 -12.34
N ALA A 112 18.11 -1.43 -12.22
CA ALA A 112 17.93 -0.31 -13.13
C ALA A 112 19.18 0.58 -13.18
N LYS A 113 19.77 0.91 -12.02
CA LYS A 113 20.99 1.72 -11.93
C LYS A 113 22.19 1.06 -12.61
N ALA A 114 22.38 -0.26 -12.48
CA ALA A 114 23.44 -0.99 -13.18
C ALA A 114 23.25 -0.96 -14.70
N MET A 115 22.01 -0.88 -15.17
CA MET A 115 21.65 -0.67 -16.58
C MET A 115 21.58 0.82 -16.99
N GLY A 116 22.01 1.76 -16.12
CA GLY A 116 22.04 3.20 -16.38
C GLY A 116 20.68 3.92 -16.30
N LEU A 117 19.63 3.25 -15.80
CA LEU A 117 18.24 3.71 -15.73
C LEU A 117 17.87 4.29 -14.35
N ASN A 118 16.93 5.24 -14.32
CA ASN A 118 16.40 5.88 -13.12
C ASN A 118 14.93 5.49 -12.85
N THR A 119 14.62 5.13 -11.61
CA THR A 119 13.26 4.83 -11.13
C THR A 119 12.64 6.00 -10.34
N THR A 120 11.33 5.95 -10.09
CA THR A 120 10.68 6.74 -9.04
C THR A 120 9.37 6.10 -8.57
N THR A 121 8.98 6.34 -7.31
CA THR A 121 7.74 5.85 -6.70
C THR A 121 6.62 6.89 -6.70
N ILE A 122 5.41 6.48 -7.10
CA ILE A 122 4.23 7.35 -7.22
C ILE A 122 3.05 6.77 -6.44
N PHE A 123 2.81 7.29 -5.24
CA PHE A 123 1.72 6.85 -4.37
C PHE A 123 1.11 7.96 -3.50
N GLY A 124 -0.13 7.75 -3.05
CA GLY A 124 -0.90 8.70 -2.26
C GLY A 124 -0.46 8.83 -0.79
N GLY A 125 -1.11 9.70 -0.02
CA GLY A 125 -0.83 9.88 1.42
C GLY A 125 0.49 10.59 1.76
N VAL A 126 1.27 10.97 0.75
CA VAL A 126 2.40 11.90 0.84
C VAL A 126 2.17 13.10 -0.08
N GLY A 127 2.80 14.23 0.24
CA GLY A 127 2.75 15.44 -0.58
C GLY A 127 3.35 15.20 -1.98
N GLN A 128 2.64 15.61 -3.02
CA GLN A 128 2.99 15.23 -4.41
C GLN A 128 4.24 15.92 -4.97
N GLY A 129 4.73 17.00 -4.34
CA GLY A 129 5.80 17.85 -4.88
C GLY A 129 7.04 17.07 -5.33
N ARG A 130 7.55 16.14 -4.50
CA ARG A 130 8.72 15.31 -4.86
C ARG A 130 8.47 14.35 -6.02
N GLN A 131 7.24 13.86 -6.19
CA GLN A 131 6.85 12.98 -7.30
C GLN A 131 6.78 13.77 -8.61
N VAL A 132 6.18 14.97 -8.57
CA VAL A 132 6.15 15.91 -9.71
C VAL A 132 7.56 16.39 -10.08
N GLU A 133 8.40 16.70 -9.09
CA GLU A 133 9.80 17.09 -9.32
C GLU A 133 10.62 15.96 -9.97
N ALA A 134 10.46 14.71 -9.52
CA ALA A 134 11.09 13.55 -10.14
C ALA A 134 10.64 13.34 -11.60
N LEU A 135 9.33 13.42 -11.85
CA LEU A 135 8.76 13.37 -13.20
C LEU A 135 9.33 14.49 -14.10
N ASN A 136 9.41 15.73 -13.59
CA ASN A 136 9.93 16.88 -14.34
C ASN A 136 11.42 16.74 -14.69
N ARG A 137 12.25 16.14 -13.82
CA ARG A 137 13.67 15.83 -14.13
C ARG A 137 13.82 14.72 -15.19
N GLY A 138 12.77 13.95 -15.46
CA GLY A 138 12.79 12.80 -16.35
C GLY A 138 13.26 11.53 -15.64
N VAL A 139 12.46 10.48 -15.76
CA VAL A 139 12.69 9.14 -15.19
C VAL A 139 12.42 8.09 -16.25
N ASP A 140 13.08 6.95 -16.19
CA ASP A 140 12.87 5.86 -17.16
C ASP A 140 11.73 4.95 -16.72
N ILE A 141 11.62 4.71 -15.41
CA ILE A 141 10.68 3.76 -14.82
C ILE A 141 9.87 4.43 -13.70
N VAL A 142 8.56 4.18 -13.69
CA VAL A 142 7.65 4.58 -12.61
C VAL A 142 7.09 3.33 -11.93
N VAL A 143 7.18 3.27 -10.59
CA VAL A 143 6.51 2.25 -9.76
C VAL A 143 5.38 2.93 -8.99
N ALA A 144 4.12 2.52 -9.18
CA ALA A 144 2.99 3.35 -8.79
C ALA A 144 1.78 2.59 -8.21
N CYS A 145 1.08 3.28 -7.30
CA CYS A 145 -0.28 2.91 -6.91
C CYS A 145 -1.30 3.57 -7.86
N PRO A 146 -2.31 2.86 -8.39
CA PRO A 146 -3.21 3.37 -9.43
C PRO A 146 -3.82 4.74 -9.18
N GLY A 147 -4.33 5.01 -7.95
CA GLY A 147 -4.99 6.28 -7.62
C GLY A 147 -4.11 7.51 -7.86
N ARG A 148 -2.93 7.58 -7.23
CA ARG A 148 -2.02 8.73 -7.38
C ARG A 148 -1.47 8.86 -8.80
N LEU A 149 -1.28 7.75 -9.52
CA LEU A 149 -0.88 7.83 -10.91
C LEU A 149 -1.98 8.49 -11.76
N ALA A 150 -3.24 8.10 -11.58
CA ALA A 150 -4.38 8.72 -12.25
C ALA A 150 -4.53 10.21 -11.89
N ASP A 151 -4.34 10.58 -10.61
CA ASP A 151 -4.33 11.99 -10.17
C ASP A 151 -3.28 12.81 -10.96
N LEU A 152 -2.06 12.30 -11.11
CA LEU A 152 -0.96 13.00 -11.79
C LEU A 152 -1.11 12.99 -13.32
N MET A 153 -1.72 11.95 -13.89
CA MET A 153 -2.13 11.93 -15.30
C MET A 153 -3.18 13.01 -15.60
N GLN A 154 -4.20 13.13 -14.75
CA GLN A 154 -5.25 14.15 -14.90
C GLN A 154 -4.70 15.58 -14.74
N GLN A 155 -3.67 15.76 -13.91
CA GLN A 155 -2.96 17.04 -13.74
C GLN A 155 -1.94 17.34 -14.87
N GLY A 156 -1.72 16.43 -15.81
CA GLY A 156 -0.74 16.59 -16.88
C GLY A 156 0.73 16.50 -16.42
N HIS A 157 0.98 15.96 -15.22
CA HIS A 157 2.34 15.76 -14.70
C HIS A 157 3.00 14.48 -15.25
N VAL A 158 2.23 13.54 -15.78
CA VAL A 158 2.75 12.33 -16.43
C VAL A 158 1.89 11.89 -17.61
N HIS A 159 2.56 11.51 -18.71
CA HIS A 159 1.98 10.94 -19.91
C HIS A 159 2.56 9.54 -20.14
N LEU A 160 1.70 8.58 -20.45
CA LEU A 160 2.07 7.17 -20.57
C LEU A 160 2.23 6.69 -22.02
N ASP A 161 2.17 7.61 -23.00
CA ASP A 161 2.29 7.36 -24.43
C ASP A 161 3.71 6.96 -24.88
N ALA A 162 4.70 7.04 -23.98
CA ALA A 162 6.07 6.59 -24.20
C ALA A 162 6.38 5.21 -23.57
N ILE A 163 5.39 4.53 -22.97
CA ILE A 163 5.57 3.26 -22.26
C ILE A 163 5.82 2.09 -23.23
N GLU A 164 6.94 1.40 -23.04
CA GLU A 164 7.42 0.24 -23.80
C GLU A 164 7.20 -1.08 -23.04
N VAL A 165 7.18 -1.04 -21.70
CA VAL A 165 6.95 -2.19 -20.81
C VAL A 165 5.95 -1.81 -19.71
N THR A 166 4.99 -2.66 -19.40
CA THR A 166 4.09 -2.48 -18.25
C THR A 166 3.98 -3.75 -17.43
N VAL A 167 4.07 -3.60 -16.10
CA VAL A 167 3.92 -4.67 -15.12
C VAL A 167 2.70 -4.40 -14.24
N LEU A 168 1.90 -5.43 -13.98
CA LEU A 168 0.92 -5.45 -12.89
C LEU A 168 1.35 -6.52 -11.89
N ASP A 169 1.61 -6.18 -10.63
CA ASP A 169 1.91 -7.13 -9.57
C ASP A 169 0.83 -7.10 -8.47
N GLU A 170 0.54 -8.28 -7.91
CA GLU A 170 -0.62 -8.55 -7.04
C GLU A 170 -1.94 -7.97 -7.62
N ALA A 171 -2.22 -8.31 -8.89
CA ALA A 171 -3.39 -7.83 -9.64
C ALA A 171 -4.74 -8.25 -9.03
N ASP A 172 -4.78 -9.39 -8.36
CA ASP A 172 -5.89 -9.86 -7.53
C ASP A 172 -6.08 -9.01 -6.27
N HIS A 173 -5.02 -8.62 -5.56
CA HIS A 173 -5.13 -7.62 -4.49
C HIS A 173 -5.59 -6.25 -5.01
N MET A 174 -5.27 -5.87 -6.26
CA MET A 174 -5.88 -4.68 -6.90
C MET A 174 -7.38 -4.87 -7.17
N ALA A 175 -7.84 -6.10 -7.45
CA ALA A 175 -9.26 -6.43 -7.59
C ALA A 175 -9.99 -6.32 -6.24
N ASP A 176 -9.44 -6.92 -5.19
CA ASP A 176 -9.93 -6.87 -3.81
C ASP A 176 -9.91 -5.46 -3.19
N MET A 177 -9.32 -4.47 -3.86
CA MET A 177 -9.32 -3.06 -3.49
C MET A 177 -10.20 -2.19 -4.42
N GLY A 178 -10.89 -2.80 -5.38
CA GLY A 178 -11.75 -2.10 -6.34
C GLY A 178 -10.98 -1.26 -7.36
N PHE A 179 -9.68 -1.46 -7.54
CA PHE A 179 -8.84 -0.62 -8.40
C PHE A 179 -8.89 -0.97 -9.88
N LEU A 180 -9.47 -2.13 -10.29
CA LEU A 180 -9.47 -2.56 -11.70
C LEU A 180 -10.01 -1.51 -12.69
N PRO A 181 -11.06 -0.70 -12.39
CA PRO A 181 -11.50 0.37 -13.28
C PRO A 181 -10.45 1.48 -13.46
N GLY A 182 -9.66 1.78 -12.43
CA GLY A 182 -8.53 2.72 -12.49
C GLY A 182 -7.35 2.15 -13.26
N VAL A 183 -6.95 0.92 -12.93
CA VAL A 183 -5.92 0.15 -13.65
C VAL A 183 -6.25 0.05 -15.15
N THR A 184 -7.51 -0.23 -15.49
CA THR A 184 -7.98 -0.30 -16.89
C THR A 184 -7.76 1.03 -17.63
N LYS A 185 -8.09 2.17 -17.01
CA LYS A 185 -7.88 3.51 -17.59
C LYS A 185 -6.39 3.83 -17.78
N ILE A 186 -5.55 3.49 -16.80
CA ILE A 186 -4.10 3.66 -16.85
C ILE A 186 -3.50 2.83 -18.00
N MET A 187 -3.88 1.56 -18.09
CA MET A 187 -3.46 0.66 -19.17
C MET A 187 -3.91 1.17 -20.55
N GLN A 188 -5.12 1.71 -20.67
CA GLN A 188 -5.61 2.33 -21.91
C GLN A 188 -4.86 3.61 -22.32
N ALA A 189 -4.11 4.25 -21.42
CA ALA A 189 -3.25 5.40 -21.73
C ALA A 189 -1.82 5.01 -22.16
N THR A 190 -1.48 3.71 -22.17
CA THR A 190 -0.20 3.18 -22.66
C THR A 190 -0.32 2.68 -24.12
N PRO A 191 0.76 2.68 -24.92
CA PRO A 191 0.74 2.13 -26.28
C PRO A 191 0.24 0.68 -26.37
N VAL A 192 -0.61 0.39 -27.35
CA VAL A 192 -1.11 -0.97 -27.61
C VAL A 192 0.05 -1.94 -27.93
N LYS A 193 1.10 -1.45 -28.59
CA LYS A 193 2.34 -2.21 -28.84
C LYS A 193 3.38 -1.92 -27.76
N GLY A 194 3.41 -2.76 -26.73
CA GLY A 194 4.37 -2.72 -25.62
C GLY A 194 4.21 -3.95 -24.73
N GLN A 195 5.29 -4.43 -24.13
CA GLN A 195 5.33 -5.71 -23.42
C GLN A 195 4.57 -5.66 -22.10
N ARG A 196 3.75 -6.68 -21.84
CA ARG A 196 2.91 -6.78 -20.63
C ARG A 196 3.31 -7.99 -19.80
N LEU A 197 3.64 -7.72 -18.54
CA LEU A 197 3.94 -8.75 -17.55
C LEU A 197 2.87 -8.66 -16.45
N LEU A 198 2.10 -9.71 -16.21
CA LEU A 198 1.09 -9.73 -15.15
C LEU A 198 1.42 -10.82 -14.15
N PHE A 199 1.53 -10.43 -12.88
CA PHE A 199 1.83 -11.30 -11.75
C PHE A 199 0.69 -11.24 -10.74
N SER A 200 0.17 -12.42 -10.38
CA SER A 200 -1.03 -12.58 -9.55
C SER A 200 -0.99 -13.95 -8.86
N ALA A 201 -1.61 -14.13 -7.70
CA ALA A 201 -1.80 -15.47 -7.15
C ALA A 201 -3.04 -16.15 -7.76
N THR A 202 -4.06 -15.37 -8.10
CA THR A 202 -5.34 -15.82 -8.67
C THR A 202 -5.72 -15.01 -9.92
N LEU A 203 -6.63 -15.56 -10.75
CA LEU A 203 -7.22 -14.86 -11.91
C LEU A 203 -8.68 -14.40 -11.68
N ASP A 204 -9.13 -14.56 -10.44
CA ASP A 204 -10.47 -14.24 -9.95
C ASP A 204 -10.81 -12.74 -10.03
N ASN A 205 -12.03 -12.39 -9.61
CA ASN A 205 -12.45 -11.02 -9.29
C ASN A 205 -12.29 -10.01 -10.45
N GLY A 206 -12.15 -10.50 -11.70
CA GLY A 206 -11.99 -9.70 -12.92
C GLY A 206 -10.56 -9.53 -13.42
N VAL A 207 -9.57 -10.20 -12.80
CA VAL A 207 -8.18 -10.23 -13.33
C VAL A 207 -8.14 -10.94 -14.69
N ASP A 208 -8.96 -11.99 -14.90
CA ASP A 208 -9.14 -12.65 -16.20
C ASP A 208 -9.50 -11.67 -17.34
N LYS A 209 -10.31 -10.64 -17.05
CA LYS A 209 -10.72 -9.60 -18.00
C LYS A 209 -9.60 -8.61 -18.29
N LEU A 210 -8.67 -8.39 -17.36
CA LEU A 210 -7.45 -7.61 -17.63
C LEU A 210 -6.49 -8.39 -18.52
N VAL A 211 -6.25 -9.68 -18.22
CA VAL A 211 -5.43 -10.58 -19.06
C VAL A 211 -5.94 -10.57 -20.50
N LYS A 212 -7.22 -10.94 -20.71
CA LYS A 212 -7.86 -11.03 -22.04
C LYS A 212 -7.92 -9.70 -22.81
N LYS A 213 -7.81 -8.56 -22.12
CA LYS A 213 -7.92 -7.22 -22.73
C LYS A 213 -6.57 -6.60 -23.09
N PHE A 214 -5.52 -6.92 -22.33
CA PHE A 214 -4.25 -6.18 -22.41
C PHE A 214 -3.03 -7.03 -22.77
N LEU A 215 -3.03 -8.34 -22.50
CA LEU A 215 -1.91 -9.21 -22.83
C LEU A 215 -2.13 -9.83 -24.23
N HIS A 216 -1.08 -9.91 -25.04
CA HIS A 216 -1.11 -10.44 -26.40
C HIS A 216 -0.25 -11.71 -26.51
N ASP A 217 -0.90 -12.84 -26.82
CA ASP A 217 -0.29 -14.19 -26.84
C ASP A 217 0.63 -14.48 -25.63
N PRO A 218 0.16 -14.28 -24.37
CA PRO A 218 1.02 -14.36 -23.20
C PRO A 218 1.39 -15.79 -22.87
N VAL A 219 2.67 -16.02 -22.57
CA VAL A 219 3.09 -17.31 -21.99
C VAL A 219 2.62 -17.36 -20.54
N MET A 220 1.91 -18.43 -20.18
CA MET A 220 1.46 -18.69 -18.82
C MET A 220 2.45 -19.60 -18.11
N HIS A 221 3.01 -19.11 -17.01
CA HIS A 221 3.94 -19.86 -16.15
C HIS A 221 3.37 -19.90 -14.73
N SER A 222 3.43 -21.06 -14.06
CA SER A 222 2.80 -21.29 -12.75
C SER A 222 3.67 -22.22 -11.92
N VAL A 223 4.14 -21.74 -10.77
CA VAL A 223 4.95 -22.53 -9.81
C VAL A 223 4.07 -23.24 -8.77
N ASP A 224 2.83 -22.80 -8.62
CA ASP A 224 1.80 -23.49 -7.87
C ASP A 224 1.24 -24.67 -8.71
N ASP A 225 1.98 -25.78 -8.73
CA ASP A 225 1.43 -27.11 -9.01
C ASP A 225 0.59 -27.56 -7.81
N GLU A 226 -0.54 -28.23 -8.05
CA GLU A 226 -1.46 -28.69 -6.99
C GLU A 226 -0.86 -29.75 -6.05
N THR A 227 0.32 -30.28 -6.40
CA THR A 227 1.05 -31.35 -5.71
C THR A 227 2.32 -30.88 -4.99
N SER A 228 2.74 -29.62 -5.17
CA SER A 228 3.89 -29.10 -4.42
C SER A 228 3.56 -29.06 -2.92
N PRO A 229 4.39 -29.65 -2.03
CA PRO A 229 4.06 -29.77 -0.62
C PRO A 229 3.94 -28.38 0.00
N VAL A 230 2.71 -27.99 0.34
CA VAL A 230 2.45 -26.73 1.05
C VAL A 230 3.19 -26.78 2.39
N GLU A 231 4.21 -25.94 2.55
CA GLU A 231 4.89 -25.68 3.83
C GLU A 231 3.81 -25.51 4.91
N ALA A 232 3.72 -26.50 5.80
CA ALA A 232 2.46 -26.75 6.48
C ALA A 232 2.13 -25.63 7.48
N MET A 233 1.08 -24.86 7.18
CA MET A 233 0.48 -23.96 8.15
C MET A 233 -0.36 -24.77 9.14
N THR A 234 0.01 -24.74 10.42
CA THR A 234 -0.79 -25.35 11.48
C THR A 234 -1.88 -24.38 11.90
N HIS A 235 -3.13 -24.73 11.60
CA HIS A 235 -4.29 -23.89 11.87
C HIS A 235 -4.92 -24.29 13.21
N HIS A 236 -5.00 -23.33 14.14
CA HIS A 236 -5.59 -23.50 15.47
C HIS A 236 -6.88 -22.67 15.60
N LEU A 237 -7.90 -23.24 16.23
CA LEU A 237 -9.17 -22.56 16.53
C LEU A 237 -9.40 -22.55 18.03
N PHE A 238 -9.10 -21.43 18.66
CA PHE A 238 -9.16 -21.23 20.10
C PHE A 238 -10.46 -20.51 20.47
N GLU A 239 -11.36 -21.25 21.12
CA GLU A 239 -12.56 -20.70 21.72
C GLU A 239 -12.26 -20.24 23.15
N VAL A 240 -12.74 -19.04 23.49
CA VAL A 240 -12.60 -18.45 24.83
C VAL A 240 -13.96 -18.24 25.49
N ALA A 241 -14.00 -18.23 26.82
CA ALA A 241 -15.24 -18.03 27.59
C ALA A 241 -15.80 -16.61 27.43
N ASP A 242 -14.96 -15.59 27.60
CA ASP A 242 -15.38 -14.19 27.70
C ASP A 242 -14.31 -13.20 27.18
N ALA A 243 -14.59 -11.91 27.34
CA ALA A 243 -13.78 -10.83 26.82
C ALA A 243 -12.52 -10.52 27.65
N ASP A 244 -12.40 -11.02 28.89
CA ASP A 244 -11.21 -10.93 29.72
C ASP A 244 -10.28 -12.13 29.46
N ALA A 245 -10.83 -13.34 29.40
CA ALA A 245 -10.13 -14.51 28.88
C ALA A 245 -9.54 -14.26 27.47
N LYS A 246 -10.26 -13.52 26.61
CA LYS A 246 -9.74 -13.07 25.30
C LYS A 246 -8.54 -12.12 25.42
N LYS A 247 -8.51 -11.20 26.39
CA LYS A 247 -7.38 -10.27 26.59
C LYS A 247 -6.13 -11.03 27.04
N ASP A 248 -6.28 -11.92 28.00
CA ASP A 248 -5.15 -12.67 28.57
C ASP A 248 -4.57 -13.67 27.58
N LEU A 249 -5.43 -14.37 26.81
CA LEU A 249 -4.98 -15.22 25.70
C LEU A 249 -4.20 -14.42 24.65
N VAL A 250 -4.71 -13.25 24.24
CA VAL A 250 -4.04 -12.40 23.24
C VAL A 250 -2.74 -11.81 23.77
N LYS A 251 -2.63 -11.54 25.08
CA LYS A 251 -1.37 -11.15 25.73
C LYS A 251 -0.35 -12.29 25.71
N ALA A 252 -0.75 -13.50 26.10
CA ALA A 252 0.13 -14.67 26.09
C ALA A 252 0.63 -14.96 24.66
N LEU A 253 -0.28 -15.07 23.68
CA LEU A 253 0.09 -15.29 22.28
C LEU A 253 0.97 -14.17 21.68
N ALA A 254 1.03 -12.99 22.31
CA ALA A 254 1.91 -11.89 21.92
C ALA A 254 3.29 -11.90 22.60
N SER A 255 3.51 -12.72 23.65
CA SER A 255 4.71 -12.63 24.50
C SER A 255 5.87 -13.58 24.16
N GLY A 256 5.79 -14.36 23.08
CA GLY A 256 6.90 -15.22 22.64
C GLY A 256 8.06 -14.46 21.98
N THR A 257 9.20 -15.14 21.78
CA THR A 257 10.43 -14.55 21.22
C THR A 257 10.40 -14.27 19.71
N GLY A 258 9.64 -15.03 18.92
CA GLY A 258 9.53 -14.83 17.47
C GLY A 258 8.70 -13.61 17.04
N ARG A 259 8.69 -13.31 15.73
CA ARG A 259 7.87 -12.23 15.16
C ARG A 259 6.43 -12.67 14.95
N ARG A 260 5.47 -11.86 15.40
CA ARG A 260 4.03 -12.23 15.46
C ARG A 260 3.14 -11.13 14.87
N ILE A 261 2.11 -11.51 14.12
CA ILE A 261 1.14 -10.56 13.52
C ILE A 261 -0.26 -10.77 14.11
N LEU A 262 -0.79 -9.74 14.77
CA LEU A 262 -2.09 -9.76 15.43
C LEU A 262 -3.12 -8.97 14.60
N PHE A 263 -4.03 -9.67 13.94
CA PHE A 263 -5.06 -9.08 13.10
C PHE A 263 -6.32 -8.68 13.89
N MET A 264 -6.69 -7.41 13.78
CA MET A 264 -7.90 -6.82 14.37
C MET A 264 -8.84 -6.22 13.32
N ARG A 265 -10.14 -6.19 13.62
CA ARG A 265 -11.18 -5.69 12.70
C ARG A 265 -11.20 -4.16 12.59
N THR A 266 -10.74 -3.42 13.61
CA THR A 266 -10.79 -1.95 13.62
C THR A 266 -9.45 -1.28 13.92
N LYS A 267 -9.20 -0.17 13.22
CA LYS A 267 -7.99 0.68 13.39
C LYS A 267 -7.82 1.25 14.80
N HIS A 268 -8.93 1.50 15.50
CA HIS A 268 -8.92 2.01 16.86
C HIS A 268 -8.56 0.91 17.87
N HIS A 269 -9.00 -0.32 17.64
CA HIS A 269 -8.61 -1.46 18.46
C HIS A 269 -7.14 -1.84 18.23
N ALA A 270 -6.68 -1.90 16.98
CA ALA A 270 -5.28 -2.20 16.65
C ALA A 270 -4.30 -1.26 17.37
N LYS A 271 -4.55 0.06 17.29
CA LYS A 271 -3.73 1.06 17.99
C LYS A 271 -3.81 0.97 19.52
N ARG A 272 -4.98 0.61 20.08
CA ARG A 272 -5.14 0.42 21.54
C ARG A 272 -4.37 -0.81 22.03
N LEU A 273 -4.48 -1.94 21.31
CA LEU A 273 -3.82 -3.19 21.67
C LEU A 273 -2.30 -3.09 21.55
N ALA A 274 -1.76 -2.48 20.49
CA ALA A 274 -0.32 -2.24 20.39
C ALA A 274 0.22 -1.43 21.59
N LYS A 275 -0.45 -0.31 21.94
CA LYS A 275 -0.07 0.47 23.13
C LYS A 275 -0.17 -0.34 24.43
N GLN A 276 -1.21 -1.18 24.57
CA GLN A 276 -1.40 -2.02 25.74
C GLN A 276 -0.26 -3.05 25.89
N LEU A 277 0.10 -3.74 24.81
CA LEU A 277 1.21 -4.71 24.79
C LEU A 277 2.56 -4.03 25.13
N SER A 278 2.87 -2.88 24.50
CA SER A 278 4.06 -2.08 24.86
C SER A 278 4.08 -1.69 26.34
N SER A 279 2.95 -1.24 26.91
CA SER A 279 2.85 -0.91 28.34
C SER A 279 2.96 -2.12 29.28
N GLN A 280 2.90 -3.34 28.74
CA GLN A 280 3.10 -4.61 29.44
C GLN A 280 4.47 -5.23 29.14
N GLY A 281 5.37 -4.49 28.48
CA GLY A 281 6.75 -4.89 28.18
C GLY A 281 6.94 -5.75 26.94
N ILE A 282 5.89 -5.92 26.13
CA ILE A 282 5.90 -6.67 24.87
C ILE A 282 6.08 -5.66 23.71
N PRO A 283 7.23 -5.63 23.01
CA PRO A 283 7.51 -4.62 22.00
C PRO A 283 6.54 -4.69 20.81
N ALA A 284 5.57 -3.78 20.74
CA ALA A 284 4.47 -3.84 19.80
C ALA A 284 4.28 -2.53 19.01
N VAL A 285 3.88 -2.64 17.74
CA VAL A 285 3.63 -1.52 16.84
C VAL A 285 2.29 -1.69 16.11
N ASP A 286 1.57 -0.58 15.88
CA ASP A 286 0.32 -0.61 15.13
C ASP A 286 0.54 -0.44 13.62
N LEU A 287 -0.30 -1.08 12.81
CA LEU A 287 -0.34 -0.89 11.37
C LEU A 287 -1.80 -0.77 10.89
N GLN A 288 -2.24 0.47 10.77
CA GLN A 288 -3.64 0.80 10.46
C GLN A 288 -3.76 2.06 9.58
N GLY A 289 -4.97 2.32 9.06
CA GLY A 289 -5.21 3.30 7.99
C GLY A 289 -5.11 4.78 8.38
N ASN A 290 -5.10 5.14 9.67
CA ASN A 290 -4.91 6.51 10.15
C ASN A 290 -3.43 6.87 10.41
N LEU A 291 -2.47 5.97 10.15
CA LEU A 291 -1.05 6.30 10.25
C LEU A 291 -0.61 7.23 9.12
N SER A 292 0.23 8.21 9.45
CA SER A 292 1.01 8.93 8.43
C SER A 292 2.05 8.00 7.82
N GLN A 293 2.47 8.28 6.57
CA GLN A 293 3.37 7.42 5.83
C GLN A 293 4.68 7.13 6.59
N GLY A 294 5.38 8.17 7.08
CA GLY A 294 6.60 7.99 7.87
C GLY A 294 6.40 7.31 9.24
N ALA A 295 5.19 7.38 9.82
CA ALA A 295 4.88 6.60 11.03
C ALA A 295 4.70 5.11 10.71
N ARG A 296 4.09 4.80 9.57
CA ARG A 296 3.96 3.44 9.04
C ARG A 296 5.32 2.85 8.67
N GLU A 297 6.15 3.58 7.93
CA GLU A 297 7.49 3.15 7.51
C GLU A 297 8.38 2.84 8.73
N ARG A 298 8.40 3.72 9.74
CA ARG A 298 9.11 3.46 11.00
C ARG A 298 8.54 2.26 11.77
N ASN A 299 7.22 2.09 11.83
CA ASN A 299 6.61 0.95 12.53
C ASN A 299 6.94 -0.38 11.82
N LEU A 300 6.91 -0.41 10.48
CA LEU A 300 7.34 -1.56 9.68
C LEU A 300 8.84 -1.84 9.89
N ALA A 301 9.69 -0.81 9.84
CA ALA A 301 11.13 -0.97 10.07
C ALA A 301 11.46 -1.57 11.44
N ARG A 302 10.81 -1.12 12.53
CA ARG A 302 10.93 -1.72 13.87
C ARG A 302 10.51 -3.19 13.90
N PHE A 303 9.48 -3.57 13.16
CA PHE A 303 8.99 -4.95 13.14
C PHE A 303 9.91 -5.85 12.31
N SER A 304 10.39 -5.39 11.14
CA SER A 304 11.35 -6.11 10.31
C SER A 304 12.72 -6.29 11.00
N SER A 305 13.17 -5.32 11.80
CA SER A 305 14.44 -5.40 12.54
C SER A 305 14.37 -6.28 13.80
N GLY A 306 13.18 -6.48 14.37
CA GLY A 306 13.00 -7.14 15.69
C GLY A 306 13.06 -6.17 16.89
N ASP A 307 13.13 -4.85 16.66
CA ASP A 307 12.91 -3.83 17.70
C ASP A 307 11.48 -3.92 18.27
N ALA A 308 10.54 -4.34 17.43
CA ALA A 308 9.19 -4.76 17.78
C ALA A 308 9.00 -6.23 17.37
N LEU A 309 8.54 -7.08 18.30
CA LEU A 309 8.22 -8.48 18.01
C LEU A 309 6.77 -8.66 17.55
N VAL A 310 5.90 -7.66 17.79
CA VAL A 310 4.46 -7.76 17.52
C VAL A 310 3.97 -6.64 16.60
N LEU A 311 3.36 -7.02 15.48
CA LEU A 311 2.67 -6.10 14.56
C LEU A 311 1.14 -6.25 14.72
N VAL A 312 0.47 -5.25 15.29
CA VAL A 312 -0.98 -5.25 15.43
C VAL A 312 -1.63 -4.52 14.25
N ALA A 313 -2.31 -5.25 13.37
CA ALA A 313 -2.70 -4.76 12.05
C ALA A 313 -4.20 -4.91 11.74
N THR A 314 -4.66 -4.13 10.76
CA THR A 314 -5.98 -4.29 10.11
C THR A 314 -5.80 -4.74 8.66
N ASP A 315 -6.72 -5.53 8.09
CA ASP A 315 -6.64 -6.11 6.74
C ASP A 315 -6.10 -5.14 5.67
N VAL A 316 -6.80 -4.01 5.47
CA VAL A 316 -6.48 -2.98 4.45
C VAL A 316 -5.08 -2.39 4.64
N ALA A 317 -4.55 -2.44 5.86
CA ALA A 317 -3.25 -1.86 6.20
C ALA A 317 -2.08 -2.85 6.07
N ALA A 318 -2.34 -4.16 6.13
CA ALA A 318 -1.34 -5.23 6.02
C ALA A 318 -1.22 -5.84 4.61
N ARG A 319 -2.13 -5.53 3.68
CA ARG A 319 -1.97 -5.88 2.26
C ARG A 319 -0.66 -5.27 1.71
N GLY A 320 0.07 -6.04 0.92
CA GLY A 320 1.39 -5.66 0.41
C GLY A 320 2.49 -5.50 1.47
N VAL A 321 2.30 -5.97 2.71
CA VAL A 321 3.39 -6.10 3.69
C VAL A 321 4.12 -7.42 3.46
N HIS A 322 5.39 -7.32 3.06
CA HIS A 322 6.35 -8.42 3.13
C HIS A 322 7.16 -8.26 4.41
N VAL A 323 7.11 -9.27 5.28
CA VAL A 323 8.01 -9.44 6.43
C VAL A 323 8.29 -10.92 6.54
N ASP A 324 9.56 -11.27 6.64
CA ASP A 324 10.04 -12.64 6.54
C ASP A 324 10.19 -13.27 7.94
N ALA A 325 10.05 -14.59 8.04
CA ALA A 325 9.99 -15.32 9.31
C ALA A 325 9.04 -14.65 10.33
N VAL A 326 7.74 -14.62 9.99
CA VAL A 326 6.66 -14.46 10.96
C VAL A 326 6.32 -15.85 11.48
N GLU A 327 6.52 -16.07 12.76
CA GLU A 327 6.32 -17.35 13.45
C GLU A 327 4.82 -17.65 13.64
N LEU A 328 4.08 -16.67 14.17
CA LEU A 328 2.69 -16.81 14.55
C LEU A 328 1.81 -15.69 13.98
N VAL A 329 0.75 -16.07 13.26
CA VAL A 329 -0.36 -15.19 12.89
C VAL A 329 -1.53 -15.42 13.84
N VAL A 330 -2.05 -14.34 14.45
CA VAL A 330 -3.20 -14.41 15.36
C VAL A 330 -4.34 -13.57 14.79
N HIS A 331 -5.44 -14.23 14.38
CA HIS A 331 -6.72 -13.57 14.14
C HIS A 331 -7.39 -13.25 15.48
N VAL A 332 -7.00 -12.11 16.07
CA VAL A 332 -7.56 -11.60 17.33
C VAL A 332 -9.04 -11.28 17.13
N ASP A 333 -9.39 -10.63 16.03
CA ASP A 333 -10.77 -10.55 15.55
C ASP A 333 -10.89 -11.42 14.28
N PRO A 334 -11.70 -12.49 14.25
CA PRO A 334 -11.88 -13.31 13.06
C PRO A 334 -12.32 -12.48 11.84
N PRO A 335 -11.81 -12.79 10.64
CA PRO A 335 -12.31 -12.20 9.40
C PRO A 335 -13.73 -12.70 9.10
N THR A 336 -14.48 -11.96 8.29
CA THR A 336 -15.85 -12.34 7.87
C THR A 336 -15.87 -13.28 6.66
N GLU A 337 -14.74 -13.45 5.97
CA GLU A 337 -14.64 -14.12 4.68
C GLU A 337 -13.40 -15.02 4.58
N HIS A 338 -13.53 -16.14 3.88
CA HIS A 338 -12.46 -17.11 3.69
C HIS A 338 -11.26 -16.55 2.90
N LYS A 339 -11.47 -15.71 1.87
CA LYS A 339 -10.37 -15.05 1.14
C LYS A 339 -9.54 -14.17 2.07
N ALA A 340 -10.20 -13.38 2.94
CA ALA A 340 -9.51 -12.60 3.97
C ALA A 340 -8.75 -13.48 4.98
N TYR A 341 -9.32 -14.62 5.40
CA TYR A 341 -8.60 -15.59 6.24
C TYR A 341 -7.29 -16.05 5.58
N LEU A 342 -7.34 -16.49 4.32
CA LEU A 342 -6.17 -16.99 3.59
C LEU A 342 -5.11 -15.89 3.40
N HIS A 343 -5.52 -14.66 3.05
CA HIS A 343 -4.62 -13.51 2.84
C HIS A 343 -3.93 -13.01 4.12
N ARG A 344 -4.52 -13.26 5.29
CA ARG A 344 -3.91 -13.06 6.62
C ARG A 344 -2.99 -14.21 7.02
N SER A 345 -3.44 -15.45 6.82
CA SER A 345 -2.71 -16.67 7.19
C SER A 345 -1.37 -16.76 6.46
N GLY A 346 -1.37 -16.54 5.14
CA GLY A 346 -0.17 -16.50 4.30
C GLY A 346 0.75 -15.29 4.54
N ARG A 347 0.77 -14.72 5.76
CA ARG A 347 1.83 -13.85 6.28
C ARG A 347 2.87 -14.64 7.08
N THR A 348 2.52 -15.82 7.61
CA THR A 348 3.48 -16.87 8.00
C THR A 348 3.66 -17.87 6.84
N ALA A 349 4.43 -18.94 7.06
CA ALA A 349 4.80 -20.00 6.10
C ALA A 349 5.32 -19.45 4.76
N ARG A 350 6.55 -18.92 4.80
CA ARG A 350 7.25 -18.32 3.66
C ARG A 350 8.72 -18.71 3.67
N ALA A 351 9.19 -19.20 2.52
CA ALA A 351 10.59 -19.51 2.23
C ALA A 351 11.20 -20.60 3.14
N GLY A 352 10.64 -21.81 3.07
CA GLY A 352 11.18 -23.02 3.71
C GLY A 352 10.87 -23.14 5.20
N SER A 353 9.78 -22.54 5.70
CA SER A 353 9.47 -22.45 7.13
C SER A 353 8.02 -22.84 7.42
N SER A 354 7.80 -23.73 8.39
CA SER A 354 6.48 -23.96 8.98
C SER A 354 5.95 -22.70 9.69
N GLY A 355 4.64 -22.61 9.89
CA GLY A 355 4.01 -21.42 10.48
C GLY A 355 2.68 -21.68 11.16
N ASP A 356 2.43 -20.99 12.27
CA ASP A 356 1.21 -21.19 13.07
C ASP A 356 0.18 -20.08 12.84
N VAL A 357 -1.10 -20.48 12.78
CA VAL A 357 -2.23 -19.58 12.56
C VAL A 357 -3.31 -19.81 13.61
N VAL A 358 -3.33 -18.99 14.65
CA VAL A 358 -4.38 -19.01 15.69
C VAL A 358 -5.56 -18.14 15.29
N THR A 359 -6.77 -18.66 15.41
CA THR A 359 -8.01 -17.88 15.31
C THR A 359 -8.74 -17.90 16.64
N VAL A 360 -8.97 -16.71 17.24
CA VAL A 360 -9.61 -16.56 18.55
C VAL A 360 -11.10 -16.25 18.38
N ALA A 361 -11.97 -17.15 18.82
CA ALA A 361 -13.42 -17.03 18.67
C ALA A 361 -14.13 -16.83 20.02
N MET A 362 -14.94 -15.78 20.13
CA MET A 362 -15.91 -15.62 21.22
C MET A 362 -17.08 -16.60 21.07
N PRO A 363 -17.86 -16.90 22.13
CA PRO A 363 -19.01 -17.81 22.02
C PRO A 363 -20.07 -17.37 21.01
N ALA A 364 -20.25 -16.06 20.81
CA ALA A 364 -21.15 -15.49 19.80
C ALA A 364 -20.63 -15.62 18.36
N GLU A 365 -19.31 -15.81 18.15
CA GLU A 365 -18.68 -15.84 16.83
C GLU A 365 -18.57 -17.26 16.24
N ARG A 366 -18.79 -18.31 17.06
CA ARG A 366 -18.54 -19.72 16.70
C ARG A 366 -19.18 -20.16 15.38
N ARG A 367 -20.44 -19.79 15.13
CA ARG A 367 -21.18 -20.17 13.92
C ARG A 367 -20.54 -19.60 12.65
N ASP A 368 -20.19 -18.32 12.69
CA ASP A 368 -19.65 -17.59 11.54
C ASP A 368 -18.21 -18.04 11.26
N VAL A 369 -17.40 -18.23 12.32
CA VAL A 369 -16.05 -18.81 12.23
C VAL A 369 -16.11 -20.23 11.66
N ALA A 370 -17.03 -21.08 12.13
CA ALA A 370 -17.20 -22.44 11.59
C ALA A 370 -17.68 -22.46 10.14
N GLN A 371 -18.41 -21.43 9.66
CA GLN A 371 -18.76 -21.27 8.25
C GLN A 371 -17.56 -20.79 7.41
N MET A 372 -16.81 -19.81 7.92
CA MET A 372 -15.58 -19.29 7.30
C MET A 372 -14.52 -20.38 7.14
N MET A 373 -14.23 -21.18 8.17
CA MET A 373 -13.24 -22.27 8.11
C MET A 373 -13.60 -23.31 7.03
N ARG A 374 -14.88 -23.71 6.95
CA ARG A 374 -15.37 -24.61 5.89
C ARG A 374 -15.24 -24.00 4.49
N ALA A 375 -15.53 -22.70 4.34
CA ALA A 375 -15.35 -22.00 3.07
C ALA A 375 -13.87 -21.77 2.70
N ALA A 376 -12.96 -21.82 3.68
CA ALA A 376 -11.51 -21.83 3.47
C ALA A 376 -10.94 -23.25 3.24
N ALA A 377 -11.80 -24.30 3.24
CA ALA A 377 -11.43 -25.72 3.23
C ALA A 377 -10.56 -26.20 4.43
N ILE A 378 -10.46 -25.40 5.50
CA ILE A 378 -9.61 -25.69 6.66
C ILE A 378 -10.33 -26.62 7.63
N LYS A 379 -9.70 -27.76 7.93
CA LYS A 379 -10.16 -28.75 8.90
C LYS A 379 -9.41 -28.55 10.22
N VAL A 380 -10.06 -27.88 11.16
CA VAL A 380 -9.55 -27.66 12.53
C VAL A 380 -10.64 -27.95 13.55
N THR A 381 -10.27 -28.63 14.64
CA THR A 381 -11.15 -28.88 15.78
C THR A 381 -11.13 -27.65 16.71
N PRO A 382 -12.29 -27.06 17.08
CA PRO A 382 -12.31 -25.99 18.06
C PRO A 382 -11.83 -26.49 19.44
N GLN A 383 -10.90 -25.77 20.06
CA GLN A 383 -10.40 -26.06 21.41
C GLN A 383 -10.78 -24.93 22.36
N GLN A 384 -11.39 -25.28 23.50
CA GLN A 384 -11.60 -24.35 24.61
C GLN A 384 -10.25 -24.12 25.32
N VAL A 385 -9.82 -22.85 25.44
CA VAL A 385 -8.51 -22.51 26.03
C VAL A 385 -8.54 -21.30 26.96
N THR A 386 -7.56 -21.29 27.86
CA THR A 386 -7.12 -20.16 28.67
C THR A 386 -5.71 -19.72 28.27
N ALA A 387 -5.24 -18.58 28.75
CA ALA A 387 -3.87 -18.10 28.54
C ALA A 387 -2.77 -19.06 29.05
N THR A 388 -3.12 -20.04 29.90
CA THR A 388 -2.23 -21.04 30.53
C THR A 388 -2.46 -22.46 30.02
N SER A 389 -3.27 -22.65 28.97
CA SER A 389 -3.54 -23.98 28.40
C SER A 389 -2.32 -24.53 27.63
N PRO A 390 -2.03 -25.84 27.64
CA PRO A 390 -0.82 -26.41 27.04
C PRO A 390 -0.57 -25.98 25.58
N ALA A 391 -1.58 -26.08 24.72
CA ALA A 391 -1.51 -25.66 23.32
C ALA A 391 -1.29 -24.14 23.12
N VAL A 392 -1.57 -23.32 24.13
CA VAL A 392 -1.23 -21.89 24.13
C VAL A 392 0.22 -21.71 24.54
N THR A 393 0.68 -22.36 25.61
CA THR A 393 2.08 -22.27 26.07
C THR A 393 3.07 -22.83 25.06
N GLU A 394 2.71 -23.88 24.31
CA GLU A 394 3.49 -24.43 23.21
C GLU A 394 3.70 -23.40 22.09
N LEU A 395 2.62 -22.69 21.69
CA LEU A 395 2.68 -21.58 20.73
C LEU A 395 3.27 -20.29 21.29
N VAL A 396 3.55 -20.19 22.58
CA VAL A 396 4.32 -19.08 23.16
C VAL A 396 5.81 -19.42 23.19
N GLY A 397 6.17 -20.68 23.46
CA GLY A 397 7.56 -21.11 23.55
C GLY A 397 8.30 -20.37 24.66
N GLU A 398 9.50 -19.87 24.36
CA GLU A 398 10.22 -18.97 25.25
C GLU A 398 9.53 -17.59 25.29
N VAL A 399 9.24 -17.10 26.49
CA VAL A 399 8.68 -15.76 26.70
C VAL A 399 9.78 -14.71 26.49
N ALA A 400 9.53 -13.76 25.60
CA ALA A 400 10.46 -12.67 25.31
C ALA A 400 10.78 -11.85 26.59
N PRO A 401 12.06 -11.48 26.82
CA PRO A 401 12.43 -10.62 27.95
C PRO A 401 11.64 -9.31 27.95
N TYR A 402 11.13 -8.92 29.12
CA TYR A 402 10.43 -7.66 29.33
C TYR A 402 11.31 -6.49 28.88
N ARG A 403 10.83 -5.69 27.91
CA ARG A 403 11.49 -4.44 27.49
C ARG A 403 10.59 -3.27 27.81
N GLU A 404 11.06 -2.32 28.62
CA GLU A 404 10.41 -1.01 28.66
C GLU A 404 10.46 -0.40 27.25
N ASP A 405 9.30 0.02 26.71
CA ASP A 405 9.24 0.62 25.37
C ASP A 405 9.76 2.06 25.43
N THR A 406 11.10 2.19 25.46
CA THR A 406 11.89 3.44 25.53
C THR A 406 11.75 4.33 24.29
N THR A 407 10.70 4.11 23.47
CA THR A 407 10.24 5.02 22.44
C THR A 407 10.14 6.43 23.03
N PRO A 408 10.97 7.40 22.56
CA PRO A 408 10.88 8.77 23.04
C PRO A 408 9.47 9.29 22.77
N ALA A 409 8.74 9.65 23.83
CA ALA A 409 7.40 10.16 23.71
C ALA A 409 7.46 11.43 22.85
N VAL A 410 7.03 11.32 21.59
CA VAL A 410 7.02 12.43 20.64
C VAL A 410 6.13 13.51 21.21
N GLN A 411 6.74 14.49 21.87
CA GLN A 411 6.05 15.65 22.39
C GLN A 411 5.34 16.29 21.21
N GLN A 412 4.01 16.20 21.20
CA GLN A 412 3.20 17.02 20.34
C GLN A 412 3.43 18.46 20.81
N GLN A 413 4.40 19.13 20.19
CA GLN A 413 4.57 20.57 20.31
C GLN A 413 3.26 21.17 19.85
N GLN A 414 2.39 21.49 20.80
CA GLN A 414 1.20 22.28 20.55
C GLN A 414 1.70 23.54 19.85
N PRO A 415 1.20 23.88 18.65
CA PRO A 415 1.66 25.06 17.94
C PRO A 415 1.39 26.25 18.84
N ARG A 416 2.46 26.83 19.42
CA ARG A 416 2.37 28.03 20.24
C ARG A 416 1.70 29.08 19.38
N ARG A 417 0.42 29.37 19.68
CA ARG A 417 -0.30 30.47 19.06
C ARG A 417 0.52 31.73 19.33
N GLN A 418 1.20 32.23 18.31
CA GLN A 418 1.73 33.58 18.33
C GLN A 418 0.52 34.50 18.39
N SER A 419 0.18 34.94 19.60
CA SER A 419 -0.71 36.07 19.78
C SER A 419 -0.02 37.29 19.19
N SER A 420 -0.41 37.65 17.98
CA SER A 420 -0.14 38.97 17.40
C SER A 420 -0.73 40.01 18.34
N GLY A 421 0.10 40.57 19.21
CA GLY A 421 -0.31 41.58 20.17
C GLY A 421 -0.48 42.91 19.47
N ASP A 422 -1.73 43.35 19.31
CA ASP A 422 -2.04 44.65 18.72
C ASP A 422 -1.39 45.79 19.52
N ALA A 423 -0.67 46.67 18.82
CA ALA A 423 0.02 47.82 19.38
C ALA A 423 -0.94 48.98 19.70
N ALA A 424 -1.90 48.75 20.60
CA ALA A 424 -2.80 49.78 21.12
C ALA A 424 -2.15 50.51 22.31
N GLY A 425 -1.52 51.65 22.05
CA GLY A 425 -0.82 52.42 23.08
C GLY A 425 -1.77 53.22 23.99
N GLN A 426 -1.50 53.21 25.30
CA GLN A 426 -1.93 54.26 26.23
C GLN A 426 -0.90 54.41 27.35
N GLY A 427 -0.32 55.62 27.47
CA GLY A 427 0.73 55.88 28.45
C GLY A 427 0.18 56.19 29.84
N ARG A 428 0.87 55.72 30.89
CA ARG A 428 0.82 56.33 32.23
C ARG A 428 2.24 56.62 32.71
N GLY A 429 2.40 57.77 33.35
CA GLY A 429 3.71 58.39 33.54
C GLY A 429 4.49 57.90 34.75
N ARG A 430 5.82 58.12 34.66
CA ARG A 430 6.78 58.39 35.75
C ARG A 430 6.25 58.26 37.19
N SER A 431 6.80 57.30 37.95
CA SER A 431 7.45 57.63 39.23
C SER A 431 8.34 56.49 39.75
N ARG A 432 9.64 56.53 39.40
CA ARG A 432 10.76 56.10 40.26
C ARG A 432 11.95 56.96 39.90
N GLY A 433 12.59 57.56 40.90
CA GLY A 433 13.82 58.34 40.73
C GLY A 433 14.87 57.93 41.76
N ARG A 434 16.09 58.45 41.59
CA ARG A 434 17.24 58.37 42.50
C ARG A 434 17.90 56.97 42.59
N GLY A 435 19.24 56.93 42.52
CA GLY A 435 20.01 55.69 42.77
C GLY A 435 21.32 55.50 42.01
N THR A 436 21.93 56.54 41.41
CA THR A 436 23.16 56.37 40.60
C THR A 436 24.42 56.23 41.45
N ALA A 437 25.05 55.06 41.44
CA ALA A 437 26.47 54.84 41.74
C ALA A 437 26.90 53.49 41.12
N GLY A 438 28.02 53.34 40.40
CA GLY A 438 29.01 54.33 39.96
C GLY A 438 30.41 54.06 40.49
N GLY A 439 31.15 53.12 39.87
CA GLY A 439 32.53 52.81 40.24
C GLY A 439 33.17 51.76 39.31
N SER A 440 34.39 52.05 38.86
CA SER A 440 35.36 51.20 38.15
C SER A 440 35.48 49.76 38.71
N THR A 441 35.88 48.72 37.97
CA THR A 441 36.92 48.58 36.91
C THR A 441 36.46 47.61 35.80
N GLY A 442 37.12 47.37 34.66
CA GLY A 442 38.43 47.78 34.16
C GLY A 442 39.17 46.56 33.58
N GLY A 443 39.26 46.48 32.25
CA GLY A 443 39.87 45.36 31.51
C GLY A 443 39.72 45.58 30.01
N ARG A 444 40.83 45.65 29.27
CA ARG A 444 40.87 46.10 27.87
C ARG A 444 41.91 45.28 27.08
N SER A 445 41.78 45.30 25.75
CA SER A 445 42.63 44.62 24.75
C SER A 445 42.41 43.11 24.59
N GLY A 446 42.60 42.54 23.40
CA GLY A 446 42.75 43.23 22.10
C GLY A 446 43.40 42.39 20.99
N GLY A 447 43.23 42.86 19.74
CA GLY A 447 43.85 42.26 18.55
C GLY A 447 42.97 41.23 17.83
N THR A 448 42.99 41.12 16.50
CA THR A 448 43.63 41.97 15.48
C THR A 448 42.84 41.90 14.18
N ALA A 449 42.70 43.03 13.48
CA ALA A 449 42.29 43.04 12.07
C ALA A 449 43.53 43.01 11.16
N SER A 450 43.39 42.46 9.95
CA SER A 450 44.40 42.50 8.90
C SER A 450 43.74 42.88 7.57
N ALA A 451 44.41 43.70 6.76
CA ALA A 451 43.90 44.16 5.48
C ALA A 451 45.03 44.42 4.47
N GLY A 452 44.87 43.90 3.25
CA GLY A 452 45.63 44.18 2.03
C GLY A 452 44.82 43.61 0.85
N ARG A 453 44.45 44.39 -0.18
CA ARG A 453 45.31 44.92 -1.27
C ARG A 453 46.04 43.78 -1.98
N SER A 454 46.03 43.56 -3.29
CA SER A 454 45.72 44.33 -4.52
C SER A 454 46.23 43.42 -5.68
N ALA A 455 46.00 43.59 -6.98
CA ALA A 455 45.19 44.50 -7.81
C ALA A 455 44.99 43.89 -9.23
N ALA A 456 44.12 44.51 -10.04
CA ALA A 456 44.12 44.67 -11.52
C ALA A 456 44.31 43.43 -12.47
N GLY A 457 43.63 43.39 -13.62
CA GLY A 457 42.59 44.30 -14.16
C GLY A 457 42.28 44.06 -15.65
N THR A 458 41.36 44.88 -16.22
CA THR A 458 41.19 45.30 -17.65
C THR A 458 41.06 44.23 -18.75
N GLU A 459 40.19 44.34 -19.78
CA GLU A 459 38.98 45.14 -20.10
C GLU A 459 38.24 44.43 -21.28
N SER A 460 37.22 44.90 -22.03
CA SER A 460 36.51 46.19 -22.24
C SER A 460 35.02 46.06 -21.82
N ALA A 461 34.07 47.01 -21.92
CA ALA A 461 33.85 48.30 -22.61
C ALA A 461 33.26 48.27 -24.05
N GLY A 462 32.03 48.81 -24.17
CA GLY A 462 31.25 48.95 -25.42
C GLY A 462 29.89 49.64 -25.15
N SER A 463 29.78 50.94 -25.44
CA SER A 463 28.67 51.81 -24.99
C SER A 463 27.67 52.18 -26.09
N GLY A 464 26.40 52.42 -25.75
CA GLY A 464 25.43 53.08 -26.65
C GLY A 464 24.15 53.57 -25.97
N ALA A 465 23.87 54.88 -26.03
CA ALA A 465 22.66 55.47 -25.46
C ALA A 465 22.12 56.66 -26.28
N ARG A 466 20.81 56.64 -26.59
CA ARG A 466 19.88 57.75 -26.91
C ARG A 466 18.45 57.17 -26.76
N ARG A 467 17.44 57.72 -26.07
CA ARG A 467 16.78 59.07 -25.98
C ARG A 467 15.78 59.37 -27.11
N GLY A 468 14.50 59.51 -26.74
CA GLY A 468 13.36 59.97 -27.56
C GLY A 468 12.32 58.87 -27.87
N GLY A 469 11.00 59.09 -27.79
CA GLY A 469 10.26 60.18 -27.14
C GLY A 469 8.86 60.48 -27.75
N ARG A 470 7.80 60.43 -26.93
CA ARG A 470 6.36 60.72 -27.25
C ARG A 470 5.70 59.75 -28.24
N SER A 471 4.36 59.66 -28.36
CA SER A 471 3.22 59.65 -27.40
C SER A 471 1.96 59.15 -28.18
N ASP A 472 0.68 59.18 -27.79
CA ASP A 472 -0.07 59.79 -26.66
C ASP A 472 -1.46 59.10 -26.48
N ALA A 473 -2.22 59.52 -25.45
CA ALA A 473 -3.68 59.34 -25.26
C ALA A 473 -4.28 57.90 -25.20
N ALA A 474 -5.55 57.69 -24.84
CA ALA A 474 -6.38 58.24 -23.75
C ALA A 474 -7.62 57.32 -23.57
N GLY A 475 -8.17 57.19 -22.35
CA GLY A 475 -9.37 56.38 -22.14
C GLY A 475 -9.85 56.29 -20.69
N ARG A 476 -10.79 57.17 -20.30
CA ARG A 476 -11.66 56.97 -19.13
C ARG A 476 -13.03 56.50 -19.64
N ASP A 477 -13.75 55.69 -18.85
CA ASP A 477 -15.14 56.04 -18.54
C ASP A 477 -15.41 55.75 -17.05
N ASP A 478 -16.27 56.56 -16.46
CA ASP A 478 -16.74 56.45 -15.09
C ASP A 478 -18.13 55.79 -15.11
N ARG A 479 -18.45 54.96 -14.11
CA ARG A 479 -19.86 54.84 -13.71
C ARG A 479 -20.03 54.42 -12.25
N ARG A 480 -20.50 55.38 -11.45
CA ARG A 480 -20.87 55.21 -10.04
C ARG A 480 -22.29 54.67 -9.95
N GLY A 481 -22.55 53.82 -8.94
CA GLY A 481 -23.88 53.58 -8.37
C GLY A 481 -23.75 53.68 -6.85
N ALA A 482 -24.68 54.37 -6.18
CA ALA A 482 -24.55 54.72 -4.76
C ALA A 482 -25.91 54.75 -4.05
N SER A 483 -25.85 54.80 -2.71
CA SER A 483 -26.94 55.11 -1.77
C SER A 483 -28.06 54.04 -1.64
N THR A 484 -28.79 53.86 -0.53
CA THR A 484 -28.72 54.49 0.82
C THR A 484 -29.43 53.64 1.89
N GLY A 485 -29.09 53.87 3.18
CA GLY A 485 -29.94 53.54 4.34
C GLY A 485 -29.83 52.10 4.91
N GLY A 486 -29.87 51.85 6.22
CA GLY A 486 -29.71 52.76 7.37
C GLY A 486 -30.92 52.88 8.32
N ALA A 487 -31.05 51.98 9.28
CA ALA A 487 -31.85 52.14 10.51
C ALA A 487 -31.38 51.14 11.60
N ALA A 488 -31.66 51.43 12.88
CA ALA A 488 -31.35 50.55 14.01
C ALA A 488 -32.55 50.43 14.96
N GLY A 489 -32.66 49.31 15.68
CA GLY A 489 -33.74 49.08 16.65
C GLY A 489 -33.36 48.03 17.71
N GLN A 490 -33.64 48.34 18.98
CA GLN A 490 -33.44 47.43 20.11
C GLN A 490 -34.80 46.94 20.64
N ARG A 491 -34.89 45.69 21.13
CA ARG A 491 -35.26 45.36 22.54
C ARG A 491 -35.31 43.85 22.83
N ARG A 492 -35.50 43.54 24.11
CA ARG A 492 -35.38 42.22 24.76
C ARG A 492 -36.67 41.38 24.66
N GLY A 493 -36.56 40.05 24.72
CA GLY A 493 -37.68 39.14 25.00
C GLY A 493 -37.33 37.67 24.76
N ALA A 494 -37.71 36.78 25.68
CA ALA A 494 -37.47 35.32 25.62
C ALA A 494 -38.58 34.59 26.41
N PRO A 495 -38.66 33.24 26.44
CA PRO A 495 -38.18 32.21 25.50
C PRO A 495 -39.34 31.27 25.03
N ARG A 496 -39.10 30.38 24.05
CA ARG A 496 -39.84 29.08 23.96
C ARG A 496 -39.09 28.00 23.15
N ARG A 497 -39.66 26.79 23.12
CA ARG A 497 -38.96 25.51 22.87
C ARG A 497 -38.98 25.04 21.41
N ALA A 498 -37.92 24.30 21.05
CA ALA A 498 -37.89 23.09 20.22
C ALA A 498 -38.70 23.02 18.91
N ALA A 499 -37.96 23.08 17.80
CA ALA A 499 -38.15 22.18 16.67
C ALA A 499 -36.77 21.85 16.07
N SER A 500 -36.59 20.65 15.54
CA SER A 500 -35.38 20.23 14.81
C SER A 500 -35.62 20.33 13.31
N ASP A 501 -34.78 21.05 12.58
CA ASP A 501 -34.59 20.80 11.15
C ASP A 501 -33.13 21.00 10.74
N THR A 502 -32.82 20.42 9.59
CA THR A 502 -31.52 20.20 8.97
C THR A 502 -30.92 21.48 8.36
N THR A 503 -29.61 21.47 8.17
CA THR A 503 -28.96 22.36 7.19
C THR A 503 -27.82 21.62 6.49
N ARG A 504 -27.67 21.93 5.20
CA ARG A 504 -26.58 21.52 4.29
C ARG A 504 -25.21 21.81 4.93
N GLY A 505 -24.12 21.11 4.63
CA GLY A 505 -23.92 20.13 3.55
C GLY A 505 -22.62 20.44 2.81
N GLY A 506 -21.50 19.96 3.33
CA GLY A 506 -20.16 20.13 2.72
C GLY A 506 -19.82 18.98 1.77
N SER A 507 -19.27 19.29 0.60
CA SER A 507 -19.05 18.31 -0.47
C SER A 507 -17.95 17.30 -0.17
N ALA A 508 -18.27 16.01 -0.29
CA ALA A 508 -17.32 14.93 -0.49
C ALA A 508 -17.96 13.90 -1.43
N SER A 509 -17.40 13.73 -2.63
CA SER A 509 -18.00 12.91 -3.70
C SER A 509 -17.77 11.41 -3.47
N VAL A 510 -18.80 10.70 -3.02
CA VAL A 510 -18.83 9.23 -2.94
C VAL A 510 -19.63 8.68 -4.13
N TRP A 511 -19.12 7.62 -4.77
CA TRP A 511 -19.81 6.92 -5.85
C TRP A 511 -20.72 5.85 -5.26
N SER A 512 -22.04 6.06 -5.33
CA SER A 512 -23.04 5.04 -4.98
C SER A 512 -23.54 4.36 -6.25
N SER A 513 -23.47 3.02 -6.29
CA SER A 513 -24.09 2.20 -7.33
C SER A 513 -25.50 1.80 -6.89
N ASP A 514 -26.51 2.47 -7.45
CA ASP A 514 -27.92 2.10 -7.24
C ASP A 514 -28.42 1.17 -8.36
N GLY A 515 -29.36 0.28 -8.04
CA GLY A 515 -29.68 -0.89 -8.86
C GLY A 515 -30.97 -1.60 -8.46
N GLY A 516 -31.97 -0.84 -8.00
CA GLY A 516 -33.27 -1.39 -7.58
C GLY A 516 -34.08 -2.01 -8.72
N TYR A 517 -34.55 -3.24 -8.51
CA TYR A 517 -35.52 -3.89 -9.40
C TYR A 517 -36.89 -3.20 -9.32
N ALA A 518 -37.50 -2.91 -10.47
CA ALA A 518 -38.88 -2.42 -10.57
C ALA A 518 -39.75 -3.44 -11.31
N ALA A 519 -40.89 -3.83 -10.72
CA ALA A 519 -41.81 -4.79 -11.31
C ALA A 519 -42.85 -4.10 -12.23
N GLY A 520 -43.06 -4.65 -13.43
CA GLY A 520 -44.00 -4.16 -14.44
C GLY A 520 -45.11 -5.17 -14.75
N ARG A 521 -46.37 -4.69 -14.83
CA ARG A 521 -47.59 -5.51 -14.98
C ARG A 521 -47.64 -6.32 -16.28
N ALA A 522 -48.33 -7.46 -16.23
CA ALA A 522 -48.84 -8.18 -17.39
C ALA A 522 -50.26 -7.72 -17.79
N PRO A 523 -50.68 -7.89 -19.06
CA PRO A 523 -52.07 -7.81 -19.49
C PRO A 523 -52.76 -9.20 -19.57
N ARG A 524 -54.09 -9.14 -19.60
CA ARG A 524 -55.12 -10.19 -19.81
C ARG A 524 -56.25 -9.50 -20.61
N ASP A 525 -57.12 -10.15 -21.37
CA ASP A 525 -57.31 -11.52 -21.88
C ASP A 525 -57.87 -11.37 -23.32
N ASP A 526 -58.01 -12.43 -24.13
CA ASP A 526 -59.24 -12.60 -24.94
C ASP A 526 -59.46 -14.00 -25.58
N ALA A 527 -60.75 -14.35 -25.70
CA ALA A 527 -61.47 -15.38 -26.49
C ALA A 527 -60.83 -16.72 -27.01
N ALA A 528 -61.68 -17.76 -27.04
CA ALA A 528 -61.53 -19.08 -27.70
C ALA A 528 -62.79 -19.35 -28.57
N PRO A 529 -63.24 -20.59 -28.96
CA PRO A 529 -62.66 -21.95 -29.01
C PRO A 529 -62.96 -22.76 -30.32
N ALA A 530 -62.43 -23.99 -30.51
CA ALA A 530 -62.94 -24.95 -31.52
C ALA A 530 -62.68 -26.48 -31.29
N ALA A 531 -63.78 -27.25 -31.21
CA ALA A 531 -64.06 -28.66 -31.61
C ALA A 531 -63.00 -29.82 -31.69
N ARG A 532 -63.18 -30.80 -30.77
CA ARG A 532 -63.39 -32.28 -30.97
C ARG A 532 -62.85 -33.02 -32.23
N ARG A 533 -62.12 -34.15 -32.02
CA ARG A 533 -62.59 -35.58 -32.23
C ARG A 533 -61.48 -36.66 -32.10
N GLY A 534 -61.82 -37.83 -31.53
CA GLY A 534 -61.14 -39.14 -31.74
C GLY A 534 -59.84 -39.41 -30.93
N GLY A 535 -59.42 -40.66 -30.68
CA GLY A 535 -60.11 -41.92 -31.03
C GLY A 535 -59.37 -43.25 -30.79
N SER A 536 -59.00 -43.59 -29.54
CA SER A 536 -58.72 -44.97 -29.04
C SER A 536 -57.46 -45.77 -29.50
N ARG A 537 -56.83 -46.45 -28.51
CA ARG A 537 -56.17 -47.80 -28.52
C ARG A 537 -55.18 -48.14 -29.66
N ARG A 538 -53.97 -48.65 -29.40
CA ARG A 538 -53.68 -49.96 -28.75
C ARG A 538 -52.21 -50.01 -28.27
N ALA A 539 -51.86 -50.96 -27.40
CA ALA A 539 -50.51 -51.12 -26.84
C ALA A 539 -49.76 -52.36 -27.34
N SER A 540 -48.42 -52.27 -27.46
CA SER A 540 -47.47 -53.40 -27.41
C SER A 540 -46.00 -52.96 -27.29
N ARG A 541 -45.35 -53.36 -26.20
CA ARG A 541 -43.90 -53.71 -26.10
C ARG A 541 -43.83 -55.26 -25.94
N PRO A 542 -42.68 -55.97 -25.83
CA PRO A 542 -41.28 -55.53 -25.81
C PRO A 542 -40.30 -56.36 -26.72
N ALA A 543 -39.06 -55.87 -26.89
CA ALA A 543 -37.79 -56.61 -27.05
C ALA A 543 -36.64 -55.63 -27.37
N GLY A 544 -35.36 -55.91 -27.12
CA GLY A 544 -34.87 -57.08 -26.39
C GLY A 544 -33.38 -57.49 -26.51
N SER A 545 -32.45 -56.63 -26.92
CA SER A 545 -30.99 -56.92 -26.86
C SER A 545 -30.14 -55.66 -27.08
N GLY A 546 -28.88 -55.57 -26.63
CA GLY A 546 -28.20 -56.42 -25.64
C GLY A 546 -26.91 -57.12 -26.09
N ARG A 547 -25.88 -56.35 -26.45
CA ARG A 547 -24.45 -56.68 -26.22
C ARG A 547 -23.60 -55.41 -26.31
#